data_AF-A0AAU9C327-F1
#
_entry.id   AF-A0AAU9C327-F1
#
_cell.length_a   1.000
_cell.length_b   1.000
_cell.length_c   1.000
_cell.angle_alpha   90.00
_cell.angle_beta   90.00
_cell.angle_gamma   90.00
#
_symmetry.space_group_name_H-M   'P 1'
#
loop_
_entity.id
_entity.type
_entity.pdbx_description
1 polymer ?
#
loop_
_entity_poly.entity_id
_entity_poly.type
_entity_poly.pdbx_seq_one_letter_code
_entity_poly.pdbx_strand_id
1 'polypeptide(L)'
;MASVHFDTLKFVEQLKAASVPEAQAKVMAEALASALTTSDVATIRDLERLEQEINLRFEKLDNHIDRLEAHMQIRFEQMERKFEQRLVEFDAKYEQKFVELESRIDARSMPG
;
A
#
# COMPACT_ATOMS: atom_id res chain seq x y z
N MET A 1 4.81 7.76 25.52
CA MET A 1 6.27 7.93 25.62
C MET A 1 6.76 6.87 26.60
N ALA A 2 7.28 5.74 26.10
CA ALA A 2 7.86 4.73 26.98
C ALA A 2 9.17 5.31 27.55
N SER A 3 9.32 5.35 28.86
CA SER A 3 10.55 5.85 29.48
C SER A 3 11.65 4.80 29.36
N VAL A 4 12.87 5.24 29.05
CA VAL A 4 14.06 4.41 29.24
C VAL A 4 14.16 4.12 30.74
N HIS A 5 14.02 2.85 31.14
CA HIS A 5 14.08 2.47 32.55
C HIS A 5 15.53 2.49 33.02
N PHE A 6 15.98 3.64 33.53
CA PHE A 6 17.29 3.83 34.12
C PHE A 6 17.20 3.70 35.65
N ASP A 7 17.76 2.63 36.20
CA ASP A 7 17.81 2.39 37.64
C ASP A 7 18.99 3.16 38.25
N THR A 8 18.67 4.33 38.82
CA THR A 8 19.65 5.22 39.45
C THR A 8 20.33 4.57 40.65
N LEU A 9 19.63 3.73 41.44
CA LEU A 9 20.19 3.10 42.63
C LEU A 9 21.23 2.04 42.26
N LYS A 10 20.88 1.15 41.32
CA LYS A 10 21.80 0.13 40.82
C LYS A 10 23.05 0.76 40.18
N PHE A 11 22.90 1.90 39.50
CA PHE A 11 24.03 2.63 38.93
C PHE A 11 24.94 3.25 40.02
N VAL A 12 24.38 3.83 41.07
CA VAL A 12 25.15 4.34 42.23
C VAL A 12 25.93 3.21 42.91
N GLU A 13 25.32 2.04 43.10
CA GLU A 13 26.00 0.87 43.69
C GLU A 13 27.18 0.40 42.84
N GLN A 14 27.03 0.37 41.50
CA GLN A 14 28.12 0.04 40.58
C GLN A 14 29.27 1.05 40.66
N LEU A 15 28.97 2.34 40.75
CA LEU A 15 29.99 3.38 40.91
C LEU A 15 30.73 3.25 42.24
N LYS A 16 30.02 2.95 43.34
CA LYS A 16 30.64 2.67 44.64
C LYS A 16 31.55 1.45 44.59
N ALA A 17 31.16 0.38 43.89
CA ALA A 17 31.99 -0.81 43.68
C ALA A 17 33.26 -0.48 42.85
N ALA A 18 33.19 0.53 41.98
CA ALA A 18 34.33 1.07 41.25
C ALA A 18 35.15 2.12 42.05
N SER A 19 34.95 2.21 43.37
CA SER A 19 35.61 3.17 44.27
C SER A 19 35.28 4.65 44.01
N VAL A 20 34.18 4.96 43.33
CA VAL A 20 33.66 6.32 43.24
C VAL A 20 32.98 6.70 44.57
N PRO A 21 33.33 7.84 45.19
CA PRO A 21 32.68 8.31 46.41
C PRO A 21 31.16 8.43 46.25
N GLU A 22 30.41 8.05 47.28
CA GLU A 22 28.93 8.00 47.23
C GLU A 22 28.28 9.32 46.81
N ALA A 23 28.79 10.46 47.30
CA ALA A 23 28.31 11.78 46.92
C ALA A 23 28.48 12.04 45.42
N GLN A 24 29.63 11.65 44.83
CA GLN A 24 29.88 11.79 43.40
C GLN A 24 29.03 10.81 42.60
N ALA A 25 28.91 9.56 43.05
CA ALA A 25 28.10 8.54 42.40
C ALA A 25 26.63 8.97 42.27
N LYS A 26 26.08 9.57 43.32
CA LYS A 26 24.71 10.09 43.33
C LYS A 26 24.51 11.23 42.31
N VAL A 27 25.42 12.20 42.27
CA VAL A 27 25.35 13.31 41.29
C VAL A 27 25.48 12.79 39.86
N MET A 28 26.35 11.81 39.60
CA MET A 28 26.49 11.20 38.28
C MET A 28 25.22 10.48 37.84
N ALA A 29 24.58 9.74 38.75
CA ALA A 29 23.31 9.05 38.47
C ALA A 29 22.17 10.03 38.19
N GLU A 30 22.07 11.11 38.97
CA GLU A 30 21.05 12.15 38.80
C GLU A 30 21.26 12.92 37.49
N ALA A 31 22.49 13.29 37.15
CA ALA A 31 22.82 13.97 35.90
C ALA A 31 22.50 13.11 34.68
N LEU A 32 22.82 11.81 34.72
CA LEU A 32 22.51 10.88 33.63
C LEU A 32 21.00 10.62 33.51
N ALA A 33 20.29 10.43 34.63
CA ALA A 33 18.84 10.31 34.62
C ALA A 33 18.17 11.55 34.01
N SER A 34 18.62 12.74 34.41
CA SER A 34 18.14 14.01 33.86
C SER A 34 18.41 14.10 32.35
N ALA A 35 19.62 13.76 31.90
CA ALA A 35 19.98 13.75 30.48
C ALA A 35 19.11 12.77 29.66
N LEU A 36 18.80 11.59 30.19
CA LEU A 36 17.94 10.60 29.53
C LEU A 36 16.45 11.01 29.50
N THR A 37 16.01 11.83 30.45
CA THR A 37 14.62 12.36 30.48
C THR A 37 14.43 13.63 29.66
N THR A 38 15.50 14.35 29.33
CA THR A 38 15.44 15.60 28.56
C THR A 38 15.53 15.38 27.05
N SER A 39 15.92 14.18 26.61
CA SER A 39 15.95 13.81 25.20
C SER A 39 14.69 13.03 24.85
N ASP A 40 13.92 13.52 23.87
CA ASP A 40 12.82 12.78 23.25
C ASP A 40 13.37 11.63 22.40
N VAL A 41 13.78 10.54 23.07
CA VAL A 41 14.32 9.35 22.40
C VAL A 41 13.18 8.36 22.13
N ALA A 42 13.01 7.97 20.87
CA ALA A 42 12.12 6.87 20.51
C ALA A 42 12.67 5.56 21.09
N THR A 43 11.82 4.79 21.78
CA THR A 43 12.23 3.48 22.30
C THR A 43 12.20 2.42 21.20
N ILE A 44 12.87 1.29 21.43
CA ILE A 44 12.78 0.12 20.54
C ILE A 44 11.31 -0.29 20.34
N ARG A 45 10.49 -0.24 21.38
CA ARG A 45 9.05 -0.53 21.29
C ARG A 45 8.29 0.45 20.39
N ASP A 46 8.68 1.72 20.39
CA ASP A 46 8.09 2.71 19.50
C ASP A 46 8.46 2.41 18.04
N LEU A 47 9.70 1.97 17.79
CA LEU A 47 10.16 1.54 16.47
C LEU A 47 9.47 0.25 16.00
N GLU A 48 9.36 -0.77 16.85
CA GLU A 48 8.65 -2.02 16.54
C GLU A 48 7.18 -1.77 16.19
N ARG A 49 6.52 -0.87 16.94
CA ARG A 49 5.14 -0.46 16.64
C ARG A 49 5.05 0.26 15.30
N LEU A 50 6.00 1.15 15.01
CA LEU A 50 6.04 1.87 13.73
C LEU A 50 6.29 0.90 12.56
N GLU A 51 7.20 -0.05 12.73
CA GLU A 51 7.48 -1.11 11.75
C GLU A 51 6.22 -1.94 11.46
N GLN A 52 5.51 -2.38 12.50
CA GLN A 52 4.23 -3.09 12.35
C GLN A 52 3.19 -2.25 11.61
N GLU A 53 3.04 -0.96 11.97
CA GLU A 53 2.10 -0.08 11.30
C GLU A 53 2.46 0.13 9.82
N ILE A 54 3.74 0.30 9.52
CA ILE A 54 4.26 0.44 8.16
C ILE A 54 3.97 -0.83 7.36
N ASN A 55 4.28 -2.02 7.91
CA ASN A 55 4.02 -3.29 7.24
C ASN A 55 2.52 -3.48 6.95
N LEU A 56 1.65 -3.18 7.91
CA LEU A 56 0.19 -3.23 7.71
C LEU A 56 -0.29 -2.25 6.63
N ARG A 57 0.34 -1.08 6.50
CA ARG A 57 0.02 -0.12 5.45
C ARG A 57 0.49 -0.61 4.09
N PHE A 58 1.68 -1.22 3.99
CA PHE A 58 2.17 -1.81 2.75
C PHE A 58 1.28 -2.98 2.30
N GLU A 59 0.91 -3.90 3.20
CA GLU A 59 -0.03 -4.98 2.86
C GLU A 59 -1.37 -4.44 2.35
N LYS A 60 -1.88 -3.34 2.92
CA LYS A 60 -3.11 -2.70 2.43
C LYS A 60 -2.93 -2.08 1.04
N LEU A 61 -1.76 -1.54 0.73
CA LEU A 61 -1.45 -0.99 -0.60
C LEU A 61 -1.34 -2.11 -1.63
N ASP A 62 -0.65 -3.20 -1.32
CA ASP A 62 -0.55 -4.38 -2.20
C ASP A 62 -1.94 -4.93 -2.53
N ASN A 63 -2.78 -5.14 -1.50
CA ASN A 63 -4.18 -5.55 -1.68
C ASN A 63 -5.03 -4.54 -2.48
N HIS A 64 -4.68 -3.25 -2.48
CA HIS A 64 -5.38 -2.25 -3.29
C HIS A 64 -4.93 -2.32 -4.75
N ILE A 65 -3.64 -2.49 -4.99
CA ILE A 65 -3.06 -2.67 -6.32
C ILE A 65 -3.63 -3.92 -6.97
N ASP A 66 -3.64 -5.07 -6.28
CA ASP A 66 -4.21 -6.32 -6.81
C ASP A 66 -5.67 -6.16 -7.23
N ARG A 67 -6.46 -5.41 -6.43
CA ARG A 67 -7.86 -5.12 -6.75
C ARG A 67 -8.01 -4.19 -7.96
N LEU A 68 -7.14 -3.20 -8.09
CA LEU A 68 -7.12 -2.31 -9.25
C LEU A 68 -6.74 -3.08 -10.51
N GLU A 69 -5.73 -3.94 -10.46
CA GLU A 69 -5.31 -4.79 -11.57
C GLU A 69 -6.44 -5.72 -12.01
N ALA A 70 -7.06 -6.44 -11.07
CA ALA A 70 -8.20 -7.32 -11.35
C ALA A 70 -9.38 -6.54 -11.97
N HIS A 71 -9.69 -5.35 -11.45
CA HIS A 71 -10.76 -4.52 -11.99
C HIS A 71 -10.43 -4.01 -13.40
N MET A 72 -9.18 -3.61 -13.66
CA MET A 72 -8.74 -3.20 -14.99
C MET A 72 -8.84 -4.35 -15.98
N GLN A 73 -8.38 -5.55 -15.60
CA GLN A 73 -8.48 -6.76 -16.42
C GLN A 73 -9.94 -7.05 -16.82
N ILE A 74 -10.86 -7.03 -15.85
CA ILE A 74 -12.30 -7.23 -16.11
C ILE A 74 -12.83 -6.16 -17.08
N ARG A 75 -12.46 -4.90 -16.91
CA ARG A 75 -12.91 -3.82 -17.79
C ARG A 75 -12.35 -3.95 -19.22
N PHE A 76 -11.10 -4.39 -19.37
CA PHE A 76 -10.51 -4.65 -20.68
C PHE A 76 -11.24 -5.80 -21.38
N GLU A 77 -11.45 -6.93 -20.72
CA GLU A 77 -12.20 -8.05 -21.29
C GLU A 77 -13.63 -7.66 -21.68
N GLN A 78 -14.30 -6.83 -20.87
CA GLN A 78 -15.62 -6.29 -21.21
C GLN A 78 -15.58 -5.38 -22.44
N MET A 79 -14.51 -4.58 -22.59
CA MET A 79 -14.31 -3.71 -23.74
C MET A 79 -14.06 -4.52 -25.01
N GLU A 80 -13.18 -5.53 -24.95
CA GLU A 80 -12.90 -6.45 -26.05
C GLU A 80 -14.17 -7.16 -26.51
N ARG A 81 -14.96 -7.73 -25.58
CA ARG A 81 -16.25 -8.37 -25.91
C ARG A 81 -17.22 -7.42 -26.61
N LYS A 82 -17.32 -6.17 -26.13
CA LYS A 82 -18.19 -5.15 -26.76
C LYS A 82 -17.70 -4.75 -28.15
N PHE A 83 -16.38 -4.70 -28.34
CA PHE A 83 -15.79 -4.37 -29.63
C PHE A 83 -16.03 -5.50 -30.63
N GLU A 84 -15.79 -6.75 -30.23
CA GLU A 84 -16.05 -7.95 -31.03
C GLU A 84 -17.53 -8.02 -31.43
N GLN A 85 -18.45 -7.82 -30.48
CA GLN A 85 -19.89 -7.79 -30.76
C GLN A 85 -20.23 -6.71 -31.80
N ARG A 86 -19.66 -5.52 -31.67
CA ARG A 86 -19.89 -4.43 -32.64
C ARG A 86 -19.36 -4.74 -34.03
N LEU A 87 -18.24 -5.46 -34.14
CA LEU A 87 -17.72 -5.92 -35.44
C LEU A 87 -18.67 -6.92 -36.09
N VAL A 88 -19.14 -7.92 -35.34
CA VAL A 88 -20.12 -8.90 -35.84
C VAL A 88 -21.42 -8.21 -36.27
N GLU A 89 -21.93 -7.26 -35.49
CA GLU A 89 -23.11 -6.46 -35.84
C GLU A 89 -22.88 -5.60 -37.09
N PHE A 90 -21.67 -5.06 -37.26
CA PHE A 90 -21.30 -4.29 -38.43
C PHE A 90 -21.27 -5.17 -39.68
N ASP A 91 -20.59 -6.31 -39.64
CA ASP A 91 -20.52 -7.26 -40.75
C ASP A 91 -21.91 -7.72 -41.18
N ALA A 92 -22.75 -8.14 -40.22
CA ALA A 92 -24.13 -8.54 -40.50
C ALA A 92 -24.95 -7.42 -41.18
N LYS A 93 -24.78 -6.17 -40.75
CA LYS A 93 -25.47 -5.02 -41.33
C LYS A 93 -25.04 -4.74 -42.76
N TYR A 94 -23.75 -4.92 -43.09
CA TYR A 94 -23.28 -4.73 -44.46
C TYR A 94 -23.67 -5.88 -45.37
N GLU A 95 -23.63 -7.11 -44.87
CA GLU A 95 -24.13 -8.28 -45.61
C GLU A 95 -25.61 -8.10 -45.97
N GLN A 96 -26.45 -7.68 -45.01
CA GLN A 96 -27.85 -7.36 -45.26
C GLN A 96 -28.02 -6.29 -46.34
N LYS A 97 -27.27 -5.18 -46.25
CA LYS A 97 -27.33 -4.11 -47.26
C LYS A 97 -26.91 -4.58 -48.64
N PHE A 98 -25.95 -5.51 -48.72
CA PHE A 98 -25.48 -6.07 -49.98
C PHE A 98 -26.58 -6.92 -50.63
N VAL A 99 -27.20 -7.82 -49.87
CA VAL A 99 -28.35 -8.64 -50.33
C VAL A 99 -29.53 -7.76 -50.77
N GLU A 100 -29.84 -6.71 -50.01
CA GLU A 100 -30.89 -5.74 -50.38
C GLU A 100 -30.56 -5.00 -51.69
N LEU A 101 -29.28 -4.69 -51.92
CA LEU A 101 -28.84 -4.04 -53.15
C LEU A 101 -28.92 -4.97 -54.36
N GLU A 102 -28.46 -6.21 -54.24
CA GLU A 102 -28.59 -7.25 -55.28
C GLU A 102 -30.06 -7.45 -55.67
N SER A 103 -30.94 -7.61 -54.67
CA SER A 103 -32.39 -7.77 -54.89
C SER A 103 -32.99 -6.59 -55.67
N ARG A 104 -32.54 -5.36 -55.40
CA ARG A 104 -32.99 -4.16 -56.13
C ARG A 104 -32.47 -4.11 -57.56
N ILE A 105 -31.25 -4.59 -57.79
CA ILE A 105 -30.66 -4.67 -59.14
C ILE A 105 -31.40 -5.71 -59.97
N ASP A 106 -31.68 -6.89 -59.41
CA ASP A 106 -32.41 -7.96 -60.09
C ASP A 106 -33.83 -7.53 -60.47
N ALA A 107 -34.55 -6.89 -59.55
CA ALA A 107 -35.89 -6.37 -59.79
C ALA A 107 -35.93 -5.34 -60.93
N ARG A 108 -34.85 -4.58 -61.14
CA ARG A 108 -34.73 -3.60 -62.22
C ARG A 108 -34.28 -4.22 -63.55
N SER A 109 -33.62 -5.38 -63.50
CA SER A 109 -33.02 -6.05 -64.66
C SER A 109 -33.98 -7.02 -65.36
N MET A 110 -35.11 -7.37 -64.73
CA MET A 110 -36.16 -8.14 -65.39
C MET A 110 -36.90 -7.28 -66.43
N PRO A 111 -36.98 -7.69 -67.71
CA PRO A 111 -37.82 -7.02 -68.70
C PRO A 111 -39.30 -7.26 -68.36
N GLY A 112 -40.09 -6.17 -68.37
CA GLY A 112 -41.55 -6.23 -68.25
C GLY A 112 -42.23 -6.84 -69.47
#